data_AF-A0A182M646-F1
#
_entry.id   AF-A0A182M646-F1
#
_cell.length_a   1.000
_cell.length_b   1.000
_cell.length_c   1.000
_cell.angle_alpha   90.00
_cell.angle_beta   90.00
_cell.angle_gamma   90.00
#
_symmetry.space_group_name_H-M   'P 1'
#
loop_
_entity.id
_entity.type
_entity.pdbx_description
1 polymer ?
#
loop_
_entity_poly.entity_id
_entity_poly.type
_entity_poly.pdbx_seq_one_letter_code
_entity_poly.pdbx_strand_id
1 'polypeptide(L)'
;MYLLNDKTYVTVLSYMYIDASMSDLGVVTSIEANHKQIESARKGQEVCIKIEPIPGETPKMFGRHFDETDMLVSKISRQSIDACKDYFRDDLLKSDWTLMVELKKTFQIL
;
A
#
# COMPACT_ATOMS: atom_id res chain seq x y z
N MET A 1 -10.11 -8.27 -6.80
CA MET A 1 -10.07 -8.80 -5.42
C MET A 1 -8.61 -9.10 -5.16
N TYR A 2 -7.87 -8.17 -4.56
CA TYR A 2 -6.43 -8.32 -4.41
C TYR A 2 -6.06 -8.58 -2.96
N LEU A 3 -5.47 -9.76 -2.75
CA LEU A 3 -4.85 -10.17 -1.50
C LEU A 3 -3.43 -9.59 -1.48
N LEU A 4 -3.20 -8.70 -0.53
CA LEU A 4 -1.94 -8.01 -0.34
C LEU A 4 -1.42 -8.46 1.03
N ASN A 5 -0.31 -9.19 1.02
CA ASN A 5 0.20 -9.93 2.18
C ASN A 5 0.39 -9.05 3.43
N ASP A 6 0.08 -9.67 4.57
CA ASP A 6 0.42 -9.28 5.95
C ASP A 6 0.26 -7.83 6.43
N LYS A 7 -0.73 -7.12 5.86
CA LYS A 7 -1.50 -5.97 6.39
C LYS A 7 -1.22 -4.68 5.62
N THR A 8 -2.23 -4.22 4.91
CA THR A 8 -2.29 -2.84 4.43
C THR A 8 -2.97 -1.99 5.48
N TYR A 9 -2.20 -1.29 6.32
CA TYR A 9 -2.69 -0.05 6.90
C TYR A 9 -2.84 0.92 5.74
N VAL A 10 -4.02 0.98 5.12
CA VAL A 10 -4.37 2.05 4.19
C VAL A 10 -4.64 3.31 5.03
N THR A 11 -3.61 3.80 5.69
CA THR A 11 -3.63 5.12 6.33
C THR A 11 -2.23 5.67 6.61
N VAL A 12 -1.17 4.98 6.18
CA VAL A 12 0.13 5.63 6.07
C VAL A 12 0.75 5.17 4.75
N LEU A 13 0.85 6.12 3.82
CA LEU A 13 1.47 6.05 2.49
C LEU A 13 0.52 5.74 1.35
N SER A 14 -0.01 6.86 0.87
CA SER A 14 -0.84 7.08 -0.29
C SER A 14 -0.22 6.65 -1.63
N TYR A 15 0.86 5.88 -1.72
CA TYR A 15 1.42 5.47 -3.02
C TYR A 15 1.49 3.95 -3.13
N MET A 16 0.94 3.41 -4.20
CA MET A 16 1.07 2.00 -4.58
C MET A 16 2.00 1.87 -5.78
N TYR A 17 2.71 0.76 -5.84
CA TYR A 17 3.54 0.39 -6.99
C TYR A 17 3.46 -1.12 -7.25
N ILE A 18 3.88 -1.53 -8.44
CA ILE A 18 3.92 -2.94 -8.87
C ILE A 18 5.25 -3.55 -8.44
N ASP A 19 5.23 -4.61 -7.62
CA ASP A 19 6.45 -5.21 -7.04
C ASP A 19 7.43 -5.70 -8.12
N ALA A 20 6.93 -6.45 -9.11
CA ALA A 20 7.75 -7.04 -10.17
C ALA A 20 8.50 -6.02 -11.04
N SER A 21 7.93 -4.81 -11.23
CA SER A 21 8.48 -3.78 -12.12
C SER A 21 8.94 -2.51 -11.39
N MET A 22 8.85 -2.50 -10.06
CA MET A 22 9.09 -1.33 -9.19
C MET A 22 8.50 -0.02 -9.75
N SER A 23 7.34 -0.11 -10.42
CA SER A 23 6.74 1.02 -11.13
C SER A 23 5.60 1.62 -10.33
N ASP A 24 5.67 2.92 -10.07
CA ASP A 24 4.63 3.67 -9.38
C ASP A 24 3.28 3.56 -10.14
N LEU A 25 2.23 3.25 -9.39
CA LEU A 25 0.88 3.01 -9.91
C LEU A 25 -0.03 4.21 -9.67
N GLY A 26 0.02 4.79 -8.48
CA GLY A 26 -0.86 5.89 -8.10
C GLY A 26 -1.17 5.93 -6.62
N VAL A 27 -2.21 6.69 -6.29
CA VAL A 27 -2.64 7.00 -4.94
C VAL A 27 -3.97 6.36 -4.59
N VAL A 28 -4.03 5.64 -3.46
CA VAL A 28 -5.31 5.12 -2.94
C VAL A 28 -6.15 6.27 -2.41
N THR A 29 -7.32 6.48 -3.01
CA THR A 29 -8.26 7.56 -2.64
C THR A 29 -9.56 7.06 -2.04
N SER A 30 -9.88 5.78 -2.19
CA SER A 30 -11.04 5.16 -1.56
C SER A 30 -10.79 3.68 -1.26
N ILE A 31 -11.43 3.20 -0.19
CA ILE A 31 -11.52 1.79 0.18
C ILE A 31 -12.98 1.49 0.45
N GLU A 32 -13.47 0.40 -0.12
CA GLU A 32 -14.82 -0.07 0.09
C GLU A 32 -14.83 -1.56 0.46
N ALA A 33 -15.62 -1.91 1.46
CA ALA A 33 -15.98 -3.30 1.77
C ALA A 33 -17.50 -3.45 1.64
N ASN A 34 -17.96 -4.45 0.88
CA ASN A 34 -19.39 -4.71 0.67
C ASN A 34 -20.16 -3.43 0.25
N HIS A 35 -19.61 -2.66 -0.69
CA HIS A 35 -20.18 -1.39 -1.21
C HIS A 35 -20.32 -0.27 -0.17
N LYS A 36 -19.62 -0.37 0.97
CA LYS A 36 -19.56 0.70 1.97
C LYS A 36 -18.14 1.21 2.09
N GLN A 37 -18.00 2.53 2.09
CA GLN A 37 -16.71 3.17 2.32
C GLN A 37 -16.22 2.88 3.74
N ILE A 38 -14.95 2.53 3.86
CA ILE A 38 -14.27 2.28 5.13
C ILE A 38 -12.97 3.08 5.19
N GLU A 39 -12.50 3.37 6.40
CA GLU A 39 -11.26 4.13 6.60
C GLU A 39 -10.00 3.27 6.49
N SER A 40 -10.11 1.97 6.80
CA SER A 40 -8.98 1.04 6.74
C SER A 40 -9.45 -0.40 6.53
N ALA A 41 -8.58 -1.22 5.96
CA ALA A 41 -8.78 -2.65 5.78
C ALA A 41 -7.65 -3.43 6.49
N ARG A 42 -7.90 -4.67 6.89
CA ARG A 42 -6.89 -5.56 7.51
C ARG A 42 -6.77 -6.86 6.73
N LYS A 43 -5.69 -7.61 6.99
CA LYS A 43 -5.46 -8.94 6.41
C LYS A 43 -6.71 -9.81 6.54
N GLY A 44 -7.06 -10.50 5.45
CA GLY A 44 -8.22 -11.38 5.38
C GLY A 44 -9.53 -10.67 5.03
N GLN A 45 -9.54 -9.34 4.90
CA GLN A 45 -10.67 -8.61 4.36
C GLN A 45 -10.53 -8.45 2.84
N GLU A 46 -11.58 -8.80 2.11
CA GLU A 46 -11.71 -8.47 0.71
C GLU A 46 -12.28 -7.06 0.57
N VAL A 47 -11.55 -6.20 -0.13
CA VAL A 47 -11.92 -4.80 -0.34
C VAL A 47 -11.72 -4.39 -1.79
N CYS A 48 -12.48 -3.38 -2.20
CA CYS A 48 -12.24 -2.62 -3.42
C CYS A 48 -11.45 -1.37 -3.06
N ILE A 49 -10.42 -1.07 -3.84
CA ILE A 49 -9.65 0.16 -3.69
C ILE A 49 -9.74 0.98 -4.97
N LYS A 50 -9.85 2.29 -4.82
CA LYS A 50 -9.72 3.24 -5.93
C LYS A 50 -8.30 3.81 -5.91
N ILE A 51 -7.61 3.70 -7.03
CA ILE A 51 -6.26 4.23 -7.22
C ILE A 51 -6.34 5.33 -8.27
N GLU A 52 -5.91 6.54 -7.92
CA GLU A 52 -5.79 7.67 -8.84
C GLU A 52 -4.35 7.84 -9.32
N PRO A 53 -4.13 8.19 -10.59
CA PRO A 53 -2.78 8.34 -11.13
C PRO A 53 -2.03 9.49 -10.45
N ILE A 54 -0.70 9.39 -10.44
CA ILE A 54 0.16 10.45 -9.94
C ILE A 54 0.06 11.66 -10.90
N PRO A 55 -0.21 12.89 -10.40
CA PRO A 55 -0.26 14.07 -11.25
C PRO A 55 1.04 14.28 -12.03
N GLY A 56 0.92 14.50 -13.33
CA GLY A 56 2.08 14.71 -14.22
C GLY A 56 2.71 13.43 -14.76
N GLU A 57 2.28 12.25 -14.31
CA GLU A 57 2.70 10.97 -14.86
C GLU A 57 1.64 10.37 -15.80
N THR A 58 2.09 9.54 -16.75
CA THR A 58 1.16 8.80 -17.61
C THR A 58 0.53 7.65 -16.82
N PRO A 59 -0.81 7.57 -16.72
CA PRO A 59 -1.48 6.53 -15.96
C PRO A 59 -1.11 5.11 -16.43
N LYS A 60 -0.89 4.20 -15.48
CA LYS A 60 -0.73 2.78 -15.76
C LYS A 60 -2.09 2.13 -15.92
N MET A 61 -2.24 1.37 -17.00
CA MET A 61 -3.49 0.69 -17.36
C MET A 61 -3.46 -0.79 -16.96
N PHE A 62 -4.53 -1.23 -16.28
CA PHE A 62 -4.81 -2.63 -16.00
C PHE A 62 -4.97 -3.43 -17.31
N GLY A 63 -4.46 -4.65 -17.36
CA GLY A 63 -4.43 -5.51 -18.56
C GLY A 63 -3.39 -5.09 -19.60
N ARG A 64 -2.56 -4.07 -19.32
CA ARG A 64 -1.45 -3.66 -20.20
C ARG A 64 -0.13 -3.49 -19.46
N HIS A 65 -0.14 -2.73 -18.36
CA HIS A 65 1.07 -2.46 -17.57
C HIS A 65 1.13 -3.35 -16.32
N PHE A 66 -0.03 -3.77 -15.83
CA PHE A 66 -0.18 -4.70 -14.72
C PHE A 66 -1.49 -5.46 -14.86
N ASP A 67 -1.58 -6.61 -14.23
CA ASP A 67 -2.78 -7.45 -14.19
C ASP A 67 -3.05 -8.00 -12.78
N GLU A 68 -3.94 -8.99 -12.68
CA GLU A 68 -4.35 -9.56 -11.41
C GLU A 68 -3.29 -10.40 -10.69
N THR A 69 -2.26 -10.82 -11.42
CA THR A 69 -1.16 -11.63 -10.88
C THR A 69 -0.07 -10.77 -10.26
N ASP A 70 -0.03 -9.48 -10.60
CA ASP A 70 0.91 -8.52 -10.03
C ASP A 70 0.60 -8.24 -8.56
N MET A 71 1.62 -8.40 -7.71
CA MET A 71 1.55 -7.94 -6.34
C MET A 71 1.70 -6.43 -6.30
N LEU A 72 0.67 -5.75 -5.80
CA LEU A 72 0.75 -4.34 -5.49
C LEU A 72 1.32 -4.17 -4.09
N VAL A 73 2.14 -3.15 -3.84
CA VAL A 73 2.73 -2.91 -2.52
C VAL A 73 2.68 -1.42 -2.20
N SER A 74 2.53 -1.07 -0.92
CA SER A 74 2.62 0.31 -0.47
C SER A 74 4.07 0.79 -0.52
N LYS A 75 4.27 1.97 -1.11
CA LYS A 75 5.56 2.64 -1.16
C LYS A 75 5.83 3.32 0.18
N ILE A 76 6.82 2.83 0.92
CA ILE A 76 7.22 3.44 2.19
C ILE A 76 8.41 4.38 2.03
N SER A 77 8.53 5.38 2.89
CA SER A 77 9.65 6.32 2.91
C SER A 77 10.24 6.38 4.31
N ARG A 78 11.46 6.92 4.43
CA ARG A 78 12.07 7.08 5.76
C ARG A 78 11.22 7.97 6.68
N GLN A 79 10.66 9.04 6.12
CA GLN A 79 9.84 10.00 6.83
C GLN A 79 8.56 9.36 7.38
N SER A 80 7.91 8.49 6.62
CA SER A 80 6.71 7.80 7.10
C SER A 80 7.02 6.71 8.12
N ILE A 81 8.14 6.01 7.98
CA ILE A 81 8.62 5.07 9.00
C ILE A 81 8.85 5.81 10.34
N ASP A 82 9.49 6.98 10.30
CA ASP A 82 9.77 7.74 11.51
C ASP A 82 8.46 8.33 12.09
N ALA A 83 7.54 8.82 11.26
CA ALA A 83 6.20 9.21 11.72
C ALA A 83 5.43 8.06 12.40
N CYS A 84 5.52 6.84 11.86
CA CYS A 84 4.93 5.66 12.50
C CYS A 84 5.51 5.37 13.89
N LYS A 85 6.82 5.59 14.09
CA LYS A 85 7.47 5.41 15.40
C LYS A 85 7.09 6.49 16.40
N ASP A 86 6.97 7.73 15.93
CA ASP A 86 6.77 8.89 16.79
C ASP A 86 5.31 9.05 17.22
N TYR A 87 4.36 8.72 16.34
CA TYR A 87 2.95 9.02 16.54
C TYR A 87 2.02 7.81 16.61
N PHE A 88 2.39 6.66 16.02
CA PHE A 88 1.49 5.51 15.85
C PHE A 88 2.02 4.23 16.49
N ARG A 89 2.99 4.35 17.41
CA ARG A 89 3.69 3.18 17.95
C ARG A 89 2.76 2.19 18.63
N ASP A 90 1.80 2.70 19.39
CA ASP A 90 0.86 1.90 20.16
C ASP A 90 -0.28 1.33 19.30
N ASP A 91 -0.51 1.89 18.11
CA ASP A 91 -1.51 1.42 17.13
C ASP A 91 -0.98 0.31 16.21
N LEU A 92 0.34 0.12 16.21
CA LEU A 92 1.06 -0.86 15.39
C LEU A 92 1.33 -2.13 16.18
N LEU A 93 0.86 -3.25 15.63
CA LEU A 93 1.10 -4.57 16.19
C LEU A 93 2.52 -5.05 15.82
N LYS A 94 3.00 -6.07 16.53
CA LYS A 94 4.33 -6.67 16.27
C LYS A 94 4.54 -7.06 14.79
N SER A 95 3.52 -7.60 14.14
CA SER A 95 3.60 -7.97 12.72
C SER A 95 3.70 -6.77 11.77
N ASP A 96 3.21 -5.59 12.16
CA ASP A 96 3.37 -4.36 11.36
C ASP A 96 4.82 -3.91 11.34
N TRP A 97 5.49 -4.00 12.49
CA TRP A 97 6.90 -3.71 12.61
C TRP A 97 7.75 -4.70 11.82
N THR A 98 7.41 -5.99 11.83
CA THR A 98 8.08 -7.00 10.98
C THR A 98 7.96 -6.65 9.50
N LEU A 99 6.74 -6.37 9.03
CA LEU A 99 6.50 -5.98 7.64
C LEU A 99 7.26 -4.69 7.27
N MET A 100 7.26 -3.70 8.16
CA MET A 100 7.98 -2.44 7.93
C MET A 100 9.50 -2.64 7.79
N VAL A 101 10.09 -3.57 8.57
CA VAL A 101 11.50 -3.95 8.44
C VAL A 101 11.76 -4.69 7.13
N GLU A 102 10.87 -5.57 6.70
CA GLU A 102 10.98 -6.26 5.41
C GLU A 102 10.91 -5.28 4.24
N LEU A 103 9.90 -4.42 4.21
CA LEU A 103 9.74 -3.37 3.20
C LEU A 103 10.95 -2.43 3.19
N LYS A 104 11.46 -2.01 4.36
CA LYS A 104 12.67 -1.17 4.45
C LYS A 104 13.87 -1.83 3.74
N LYS A 105 14.05 -3.15 3.88
CA LYS A 105 15.10 -3.91 3.20
C LYS A 105 14.84 -4.01 1.71
N THR A 106 13.61 -4.36 1.30
CA THR A 106 13.21 -4.48 -0.10
C THR A 106 13.47 -3.18 -0.87
N PHE A 107 13.14 -2.03 -0.28
CA PHE A 107 13.34 -0.72 -0.89
C PHE A 107 14.69 -0.08 -0.64
N GLN A 108 15.60 -0.75 0.07
CA GLN A 108 16.92 -0.22 0.43
C GLN A 108 16.84 1.18 1.10
N ILE A 109 15.82 1.39 1.94
CA ILE A 109 15.63 2.64 2.66
C ILE A 109 16.60 2.67 3.83
N LEU A 110 17.39 3.75 3.97
CA LEU A 110 18.39 3.92 5.03
C LEU A 110 17.76 4.25 6.39
#